data_AF-A0A562LMF8-F1
#
_entry.id   AF-A0A562LMF8-F1
#
_cell.length_a   1.000
_cell.length_b   1.000
_cell.length_c   1.000
_cell.angle_alpha   90.00
_cell.angle_beta   90.00
_cell.angle_gamma   90.00
#
_symmetry.space_group_name_H-M   'P 1'
#
loop_
_entity.id
_entity.type
_entity.pdbx_description
1 polymer ?
#
loop_
_entity_poly.entity_id
_entity_poly.type
_entity_poly.pdbx_seq_one_letter_code
_entity_poly.pdbx_strand_id
1 'polypeptide(L)'
;MCFAGIWTNRTSVRKVKEGETTNDLYAFLTTEPNTEVFAIHPKAMPVILTTPEEVETWMTAPTEVALKLQRPLPDGVLRIVARGVKEDPAPTAA
;
A
#
# COMPACT_ATOMS: atom_id res chain seq x y z
N MET A 1 3.11 10.21 4.29
CA MET A 1 3.08 9.21 3.20
C MET A 1 2.17 8.07 3.61
N CYS A 2 1.25 7.65 2.76
CA CYS A 2 0.34 6.54 3.00
C CYS A 2 0.01 5.82 1.68
N PHE A 3 -0.63 4.65 1.76
CA PHE A 3 -1.11 3.94 0.58
C PHE A 3 -2.53 4.37 0.21
N ALA A 4 -2.82 4.40 -1.09
CA ALA A 4 -4.18 4.64 -1.60
C ALA A 4 -5.06 3.41 -1.33
N GLY A 5 -5.70 3.40 -0.15
CA GLY A 5 -6.47 2.28 0.37
C GLY A 5 -7.97 2.33 0.02
N ILE A 6 -8.57 1.16 -0.09
CA ILE A 6 -10.03 0.95 -0.10
C ILE A 6 -10.42 0.04 1.06
N TRP A 7 -11.63 0.19 1.56
CA TRP A 7 -12.15 -0.65 2.64
C TRP A 7 -13.58 -1.09 2.36
N THR A 8 -13.97 -2.19 3.00
CA THR A 8 -15.34 -2.70 2.95
C THR A 8 -15.64 -3.53 4.18
N ASN A 9 -16.88 -3.51 4.65
CA ASN A 9 -17.38 -4.48 5.61
C ASN A 9 -17.86 -5.72 4.85
N ARG A 10 -17.37 -6.91 5.22
CA ARG A 10 -17.68 -8.14 4.49
C ARG A 10 -17.87 -9.34 5.42
N THR A 11 -18.96 -10.07 5.18
CA THR A 11 -19.18 -11.41 5.73
C THR A 11 -18.62 -12.47 4.77
N SER A 12 -17.73 -13.32 5.27
CA SER A 12 -17.15 -14.43 4.50
C SER A 12 -16.41 -15.42 5.41
N VAL A 13 -16.11 -16.62 4.91
CA VAL A 13 -15.16 -17.54 5.55
C VAL A 13 -13.74 -17.14 5.15
N ARG A 14 -12.98 -16.56 6.08
CA ARG A 14 -11.58 -16.15 5.86
C ARG A 14 -10.58 -17.22 6.32
N LYS A 15 -10.91 -17.97 7.36
CA LYS A 15 -10.14 -19.12 7.84
C LYS A 15 -11.11 -20.27 8.13
N VAL A 16 -10.79 -21.47 7.63
CA VAL A 16 -11.66 -22.66 7.75
C VAL A 16 -12.06 -22.95 9.21
N LYS A 17 -11.14 -22.77 10.17
CA LYS A 17 -11.41 -23.01 11.60
C LYS A 17 -12.34 -21.99 12.26
N GLU A 18 -12.41 -20.76 11.74
CA GLU A 18 -13.18 -19.67 12.33
C GLU A 18 -14.63 -19.64 11.81
N GLY A 19 -14.93 -20.39 10.75
CA GLY A 19 -16.23 -20.34 10.09
C GLY A 19 -16.48 -18.99 9.42
N GLU A 20 -17.74 -18.61 9.30
CA GLU A 20 -18.13 -17.35 8.68
C GLU A 20 -18.05 -16.20 9.70
N THR A 21 -17.37 -15.11 9.32
CA THR A 21 -17.22 -13.93 10.16
C THR A 21 -17.49 -12.66 9.35
N THR A 22 -18.02 -11.63 10.03
CA THR A 22 -18.12 -10.27 9.48
C THR A 22 -16.91 -9.46 9.93
N ASN A 23 -16.15 -8.93 8.98
CA ASN A 23 -14.94 -8.18 9.26
C ASN A 23 -14.87 -6.90 8.44
N ASP A 24 -14.22 -5.88 9.01
CA ASP A 24 -13.77 -4.72 8.27
C ASP A 24 -12.47 -5.07 7.56
N LEU A 25 -12.51 -5.07 6.24
CA LEU A 25 -11.41 -5.46 5.38
C LEU A 25 -10.89 -4.24 4.64
N TYR A 26 -9.60 -4.25 4.34
CA TYR A 26 -8.97 -3.24 3.51
C TYR A 26 -8.03 -3.87 2.49
N ALA A 27 -7.78 -3.11 1.44
CA ALA A 27 -6.73 -3.35 0.46
C ALA A 27 -6.20 -1.98 0.01
N PHE A 28 -5.14 -1.97 -0.79
CA PHE A 28 -4.65 -0.75 -1.42
C PHE A 28 -4.35 -1.02 -2.89
N LEU A 29 -4.40 0.05 -3.67
CA LEU A 29 -4.15 -0.03 -5.11
C LEU A 29 -2.68 -0.28 -5.37
N THR A 30 -2.43 -1.02 -6.45
CA THR A 30 -1.09 -1.21 -7.01
C THR A 30 -1.02 -0.56 -8.39
N THR A 31 0.19 -0.29 -8.85
CA THR A 31 0.50 0.32 -10.15
C THR A 31 1.81 -0.27 -10.68
N GLU A 32 2.21 0.12 -11.88
CA GLU A 32 3.50 -0.27 -12.45
C GLU A 32 4.64 0.21 -11.53
N PRO A 33 5.71 -0.57 -11.36
CA PRO A 33 6.82 -0.16 -10.51
C PRO A 33 7.67 0.93 -11.17
N ASN A 34 8.20 1.86 -10.37
CA ASN A 34 9.26 2.75 -10.78
C ASN A 34 10.63 2.02 -10.84
N THR A 35 11.70 2.71 -11.24
CA THR A 35 13.02 2.09 -11.45
C THR A 35 13.55 1.38 -10.20
N GLU A 36 13.41 1.97 -9.01
CA GLU A 36 13.93 1.37 -7.78
C GLU A 36 13.14 0.11 -7.39
N VAL A 37 11.81 0.14 -7.50
CA VAL A 37 10.98 -1.02 -7.17
C VAL A 37 11.10 -2.11 -8.23
N PHE A 38 11.18 -1.75 -9.51
CA PHE A 38 11.26 -2.72 -10.62
C PHE A 38 12.49 -3.62 -10.49
N ALA A 39 13.63 -3.06 -10.04
CA ALA A 39 14.86 -3.80 -9.81
C ALA A 39 14.74 -4.89 -8.72
N ILE A 40 13.73 -4.81 -7.85
CA ILE A 40 13.52 -5.75 -6.72
C ILE A 40 12.27 -6.62 -6.97
N HIS A 41 11.18 -6.01 -7.43
CA HIS A 41 9.88 -6.64 -7.62
C HIS A 41 9.21 -6.10 -8.89
N PRO A 42 9.46 -6.72 -10.06
CA PRO A 42 9.11 -6.15 -11.37
C PRO A 42 7.60 -6.14 -11.66
N LYS A 43 6.78 -6.80 -10.84
CA LYS A 43 5.36 -6.98 -11.12
C LYS A 43 4.51 -5.73 -10.82
N ALA A 44 4.81 -5.02 -9.74
CA ALA A 44 4.01 -3.90 -9.26
C ALA A 44 4.69 -3.19 -8.09
N MET A 45 4.29 -1.93 -7.88
CA MET A 45 4.51 -1.20 -6.63
C MET A 45 3.16 -0.76 -6.02
N PRO A 46 3.10 -0.47 -4.71
CA PRO A 46 1.91 0.14 -4.12
C PRO A 46 1.74 1.59 -4.64
N VAL A 47 0.49 2.03 -4.77
CA VAL A 47 0.20 3.46 -4.98
C VAL A 47 0.47 4.20 -3.69
N ILE A 48 1.34 5.20 -3.75
CA ILE A 48 1.80 5.98 -2.61
C ILE A 48 1.33 7.42 -2.76
N LEU A 49 0.63 7.91 -1.74
CA LEU A 49 0.23 9.31 -1.61
C LEU A 49 1.27 10.03 -0.75
N THR A 50 1.82 11.12 -1.29
CA THR A 50 2.99 11.78 -0.72
C THR A 50 2.68 13.15 -0.12
N THR A 51 1.62 13.82 -0.60
CA THR A 51 1.22 15.15 -0.11
C THR A 51 -0.14 15.12 0.61
N PRO A 52 -0.41 16.10 1.50
CA PRO A 52 -1.72 16.26 2.12
C PRO A 52 -2.87 16.43 1.10
N GLU A 53 -2.61 17.09 -0.02
CA GLU A 53 -3.60 17.34 -1.08
C GLU A 53 -3.95 16.05 -1.83
N GLU A 54 -2.96 15.18 -2.08
CA GLU A 54 -3.20 13.85 -2.64
C GLU A 54 -4.04 12.99 -1.68
N VAL A 55 -3.77 13.08 -0.37
CA VAL A 55 -4.57 12.39 0.66
C VAL A 55 -5.99 12.93 0.69
N GLU A 56 -6.18 14.24 0.75
CA GLU A 56 -7.51 14.86 0.73
C GLU A 56 -8.29 14.45 -0.52
N THR A 57 -7.66 14.54 -1.69
CA THR A 57 -8.27 14.12 -2.97
C THR A 57 -8.70 12.64 -2.92
N TRP A 58 -7.86 11.75 -2.37
CA TRP A 58 -8.22 10.33 -2.24
C TRP A 58 -9.41 10.11 -1.30
N MET A 59 -9.50 10.89 -0.23
CA MET A 59 -10.51 10.71 0.82
C MET A 59 -11.86 11.33 0.47
N THR A 60 -11.90 12.40 -0.33
CA THR A 60 -13.14 13.21 -0.52
C THR A 60 -13.54 13.47 -1.96
N ALA A 61 -12.66 13.31 -2.95
CA ALA A 61 -13.01 13.57 -4.34
C ALA A 61 -13.88 12.45 -4.94
N PRO A 62 -14.64 12.73 -6.03
CA PRO A 62 -15.30 11.68 -6.79
C PRO A 62 -14.32 10.59 -7.22
N THR A 63 -14.80 9.34 -7.29
CA THR A 63 -13.99 8.17 -7.63
C THR A 63 -13.15 8.37 -8.89
N GLU A 64 -13.72 8.96 -9.94
CA GLU A 64 -13.05 9.22 -11.21
C GLU A 64 -11.88 10.21 -11.10
N VAL A 65 -11.91 11.08 -10.10
CA VAL A 65 -10.83 12.03 -9.79
C VAL A 65 -9.78 11.34 -8.93
N ALA A 66 -10.18 10.66 -7.85
CA ALA A 66 -9.27 9.96 -6.95
C ALA A 66 -8.46 8.87 -7.67
N LEU A 67 -9.08 8.11 -8.59
CA LEU A 67 -8.40 7.05 -9.34
C LEU A 67 -7.28 7.57 -10.27
N LYS A 68 -7.23 8.86 -10.59
CA LYS A 68 -6.09 9.45 -11.32
C LYS A 68 -4.78 9.43 -10.50
N LEU A 69 -4.88 9.23 -9.19
CA LEU A 69 -3.73 9.03 -8.31
C LEU A 69 -3.16 7.61 -8.36
N GLN A 70 -3.81 6.66 -9.07
CA GLN A 70 -3.26 5.32 -9.32
C GLN A 70 -2.13 5.38 -10.37
N ARG A 71 -0.98 5.87 -9.96
CA ARG A 71 0.21 6.06 -10.80
C ARG A 71 1.48 5.71 -10.02
N PRO A 72 2.58 5.32 -10.71
CA PRO A 72 3.87 5.12 -10.06
C PRO A 72 4.36 6.42 -9.42
N LEU A 73 5.17 6.29 -8.38
CA LEU A 73 6.01 7.41 -7.96
C LEU A 73 7.07 7.71 -9.02
N PRO A 74 7.53 8.96 -9.15
CA PRO A 74 8.67 9.26 -10.00
C PRO A 74 9.91 8.46 -9.62
N ASP A 75 10.80 8.21 -10.59
CA ASP A 75 12.11 7.62 -10.31
C ASP A 75 12.92 8.51 -9.35
N GLY A 76 13.82 7.89 -8.57
CA GLY A 76 14.75 8.58 -7.69
C GLY A 76 14.18 9.10 -6.37
N VAL A 77 12.86 8.99 -6.14
CA VAL A 77 12.24 9.47 -4.89
C VAL A 77 12.26 8.43 -3.77
N LEU A 78 12.49 7.15 -4.12
CA LEU A 78 12.62 6.08 -3.15
C LEU A 78 14.09 5.74 -2.88
N ARG A 79 14.39 5.40 -1.63
CA ARG A 79 15.71 4.97 -1.19
C ARG A 79 15.63 3.57 -0.61
N ILE A 80 16.51 2.68 -1.07
CA ILE A 80 16.72 1.37 -0.45
C ILE A 80 17.42 1.59 0.89
N VAL A 81 16.74 1.26 2.00
CA VAL A 81 17.26 1.46 3.37
C VAL A 81 17.88 0.19 3.97
N ALA A 82 17.60 -0.98 3.42
CA ALA A 82 18.15 -2.27 3.85
C ALA A 82 18.17 -3.27 2.68
N ARG A 83 19.09 -4.24 2.72
CA ARG A 83 19.18 -5.38 1.80
C ARG A 83 19.55 -6.63 2.60
N GLY A 84 19.06 -7.80 2.19
CA GLY A 84 19.34 -9.08 2.86
C GLY A 84 18.06 -9.76 3.36
N VAL A 85 18.24 -10.82 4.16
CA VAL A 85 17.13 -11.56 4.78
C VAL A 85 16.48 -10.66 5.84
N LYS A 86 15.16 -10.80 6.05
CA LYS A 86 14.49 -10.14 7.16
C LYS A 86 15.10 -10.61 8.48
N GLU A 87 15.73 -9.70 9.19
CA GLU A 87 16.24 -9.90 10.55
C GLU A 87 15.58 -8.86 11.46
N ASP A 88 14.98 -9.31 12.56
CA ASP A 88 14.48 -8.41 13.60
C ASP A 88 15.64 -8.16 14.58
N PRO A 89 16.21 -6.94 14.67
CA PRO A 89 17.31 -6.68 15.60
C PRO A 89 16.83 -6.86 17.04
N ALA A 90 17.69 -7.39 17.91
CA ALA A 90 17.40 -7.49 19.33
C ALA A 90 17.04 -6.09 19.89
N PRO A 91 16.05 -5.98 20.79
CA PRO A 91 15.69 -4.69 21.36
C PRO A 91 16.91 -4.07 22.03
N THR A 92 17.23 -2.82 21.66
CA THR A 92 18.28 -2.04 22.31
C THR A 92 17.97 -1.93 23.79
N ALA A 93 18.88 -2.41 24.65
CA ALA A 93 18.80 -2.17 26.09
C ALA A 93 18.93 -0.65 26.33
N ALA A 94 17.99 -0.10 27.10
CA ALA A 94 17.97 1.31 27.52
C ALA A 94 19.13 1.64 28.47
#